data_AF-A0A3D4YJW1-F1
#
_entry.id   AF-A0A3D4YJW1-F1
#
_cell.length_a   1.000
_cell.length_b   1.000
_cell.length_c   1.000
_cell.angle_alpha   90.00
_cell.angle_beta   90.00
_cell.angle_gamma   90.00
#
_symmetry.space_group_name_H-M   'P 1'
#
loop_
_entity.id
_entity.type
_entity.pdbx_description
1 polymer ?
#
loop_
_entity_poly.entity_id
_entity_poly.type
_entity_poly.pdbx_seq_one_letter_code
_entity_poly.pdbx_strand_id
1 'polypeptide(L)'
;MEVTMKALVCILISTAWISPLSAQDSTRATTDSASTQATTLYRNPRRALILGSLIPGAGHIYAGEYWHGVITYEGTVTTIGMGVMTYIVDKCMFSFLNTTKCDSGPAWPHQALGVAVVGLGLWEWVSSARDAAHAAERANERHRRKTAQAKPIIEAPVGSHGDWRAGVAIPW
;
A
#
# COMPACT_ATOMS: atom_id res chain seq x y z
N MET A 1 -11.29 -10.19 -35.73
CA MET A 1 -10.15 -9.33 -35.35
C MET A 1 -10.38 -8.55 -34.04
N GLU A 2 -11.62 -8.24 -33.65
CA GLU A 2 -11.89 -7.50 -32.41
C GLU A 2 -11.69 -8.34 -31.12
N VAL A 3 -11.98 -9.64 -31.18
CA VAL A 3 -11.86 -10.57 -30.03
C VAL A 3 -10.40 -10.81 -29.65
N THR A 4 -9.51 -10.90 -30.63
CA THR A 4 -8.06 -11.04 -30.43
C THR A 4 -7.43 -9.79 -29.81
N MET A 5 -8.00 -8.61 -30.08
CA MET A 5 -7.52 -7.34 -29.51
C MET A 5 -7.89 -7.20 -28.03
N LYS A 6 -9.09 -7.64 -27.63
CA LYS A 6 -9.55 -7.61 -26.23
C LYS A 6 -8.79 -8.62 -25.35
N ALA A 7 -8.49 -9.81 -25.87
CA ALA A 7 -7.69 -10.82 -25.16
C ALA A 7 -6.24 -10.34 -24.93
N LEU A 8 -5.64 -9.67 -25.92
CA LEU A 8 -4.30 -9.08 -25.80
C LEU A 8 -4.25 -7.99 -24.72
N VAL A 9 -5.28 -7.15 -24.60
CA VAL A 9 -5.35 -6.12 -23.56
C VAL A 9 -5.43 -6.76 -22.17
N CYS A 10 -6.21 -7.82 -21.98
CA CYS A 10 -6.26 -8.53 -20.69
C CYS A 10 -4.93 -9.20 -20.31
N ILE A 11 -4.19 -9.73 -21.28
CA ILE A 11 -2.86 -10.33 -21.05
C ILE A 11 -1.79 -9.25 -20.78
N LEU A 12 -1.85 -8.11 -21.46
CA LEU A 12 -0.92 -7.00 -21.23
C LEU A 12 -1.16 -6.31 -19.88
N ILE A 13 -2.41 -6.25 -19.41
CA ILE A 13 -2.71 -5.75 -18.07
C ILE A 13 -2.20 -6.73 -17.03
N SER A 14 -2.35 -8.05 -17.20
CA SER A 14 -1.88 -9.01 -16.19
C SER A 14 -0.35 -9.17 -16.13
N THR A 15 0.39 -8.92 -17.21
CA THR A 15 1.86 -8.95 -17.18
C THR A 15 2.51 -7.67 -16.63
N ALA A 16 1.80 -6.54 -16.59
CA ALA A 16 2.30 -5.30 -16.01
C ALA A 16 2.51 -5.38 -14.48
N TRP A 17 1.81 -6.29 -13.79
CA TRP A 17 1.86 -6.43 -12.32
C TRP A 17 2.92 -7.42 -11.82
N ILE A 18 3.51 -8.23 -12.70
CA ILE A 18 4.48 -9.28 -12.32
C ILE A 18 5.92 -8.84 -12.60
N SER A 19 6.14 -7.61 -13.07
CA SER A 19 7.48 -7.05 -13.13
C SER A 19 7.92 -6.83 -11.67
N PRO A 20 8.92 -7.57 -11.15
CA PRO A 20 9.46 -7.18 -9.88
C PRO A 20 10.06 -5.79 -10.08
N LEU A 21 9.71 -4.84 -9.22
CA LEU A 21 10.43 -3.58 -9.06
C LEU A 21 11.81 -3.88 -8.45
N SER A 22 12.59 -4.73 -9.12
CA SER A 22 13.99 -5.04 -8.88
C SER A 22 14.81 -3.95 -9.55
N ALA A 23 14.77 -2.74 -8.99
CA ALA A 23 15.71 -1.68 -9.35
C ALA A 23 15.72 -0.58 -8.27
N GLN A 24 15.95 -0.96 -7.01
CA GLN A 24 16.77 -0.11 -6.14
C GLN A 24 18.02 -0.87 -5.80
N ASP A 25 18.90 -0.93 -6.79
CA ASP A 25 20.30 -1.27 -6.66
C ASP A 25 20.93 -0.19 -5.76
N SER A 26 20.95 -0.42 -4.44
CA SER A 26 21.54 0.49 -3.45
C SER A 26 23.07 0.36 -3.41
N THR A 27 23.69 -0.01 -4.52
CA THR A 27 25.11 -0.27 -4.60
C THR A 27 25.84 1.02 -4.98
N ARG A 28 26.49 1.61 -3.97
CA ARG A 28 27.38 2.80 -3.97
C ARG A 28 26.71 4.18 -3.82
N ALA A 29 26.62 4.60 -2.55
CA ALA A 29 27.03 5.93 -2.13
C ALA A 29 27.72 5.84 -0.76
N THR A 30 28.86 5.14 -0.70
CA THR A 30 29.77 5.20 0.44
C THR A 30 30.85 6.22 0.12
N THR A 31 30.53 7.51 0.29
CA THR A 31 31.47 8.64 0.48
C THR A 31 30.62 9.90 0.62
N ASP A 32 30.07 10.12 1.81
CA ASP A 32 30.46 11.26 2.64
C ASP A 32 29.58 11.25 3.88
N SER A 33 30.24 11.23 5.04
CA SER A 33 29.62 11.45 6.34
C SER A 33 29.21 12.92 6.49
N ALA A 34 28.39 13.43 5.58
CA ALA A 34 27.46 14.49 5.92
C ALA A 34 26.27 13.77 6.55
N SER A 35 26.26 13.73 7.89
CA SER A 35 25.06 13.47 8.67
C SER A 35 24.01 14.50 8.23
N THR A 36 23.26 14.21 7.16
CA THR A 36 21.98 14.85 6.91
C THR A 36 21.20 14.51 8.14
N GLN A 37 21.06 15.48 9.05
CA GLN A 37 20.14 15.45 10.17
C GLN A 37 18.85 14.91 9.58
N ALA A 38 18.54 13.64 9.84
CA ALA A 38 17.34 13.01 9.34
C ALA A 38 16.22 13.76 10.03
N THR A 39 15.71 14.79 9.37
CA THR A 39 14.65 15.66 9.86
C THR A 39 13.56 14.75 10.40
N THR A 40 13.24 14.93 11.67
CA THR A 40 12.25 14.18 12.43
C THR A 40 10.98 14.01 11.62
N LEU A 41 10.82 12.86 10.93
CA LEU A 41 9.64 12.63 10.10
C LEU A 41 8.50 12.15 11.01
N TYR A 42 7.99 13.07 11.82
CA TYR A 42 6.74 12.86 12.56
C TYR A 42 5.61 12.80 11.54
N ARG A 43 4.95 11.63 11.45
CA ARG A 43 3.83 11.40 10.54
C ARG A 43 2.54 11.75 11.25
N ASN A 44 1.74 12.66 10.70
CA ASN A 44 0.50 13.11 11.34
C ASN A 44 -0.63 12.07 11.10
N PRO A 45 -1.23 11.48 12.15
CA PRO A 45 -2.32 10.49 12.00
C PRO A 45 -3.54 11.04 11.26
N ARG A 46 -3.86 12.33 11.43
CA ARG A 46 -4.97 12.96 10.70
C ARG A 46 -4.71 13.03 9.20
N ARG A 47 -3.46 13.29 8.80
CA ARG A 47 -3.10 13.28 7.37
C ARG A 47 -3.19 11.87 6.80
N ALA A 48 -2.76 10.85 7.55
CA ALA A 48 -2.89 9.46 7.14
C ALA A 48 -4.36 9.07 6.92
N LEU A 49 -5.26 9.49 7.82
CA LEU A 49 -6.69 9.26 7.69
C LEU A 49 -7.28 9.97 6.47
N ILE A 50 -7.00 11.26 6.29
CA ILE A 50 -7.53 12.04 5.15
C ILE A 50 -7.05 11.43 3.83
N LEU A 51 -5.77 11.07 3.72
CA LEU A 51 -5.22 10.42 2.54
C LEU A 51 -5.89 9.07 2.29
N GLY A 52 -6.03 8.24 3.34
CA GLY A 52 -6.71 6.94 3.25
C GLY A 52 -8.19 7.04 2.88
N SER A 53 -8.88 8.10 3.29
CA SER A 53 -10.30 8.35 2.93
C SER A 53 -10.47 8.87 1.50
N LEU A 54 -9.46 9.55 0.94
CA LEU A 54 -9.51 10.06 -0.43
C LEU A 54 -9.10 9.00 -1.45
N ILE A 55 -8.05 8.24 -1.14
CA ILE A 55 -7.48 7.22 -2.02
C ILE A 55 -7.26 5.95 -1.18
N PRO A 56 -7.87 4.81 -1.55
CA PRO A 56 -7.66 3.56 -0.87
C PRO A 56 -6.16 3.25 -0.71
N GLY A 57 -5.73 2.89 0.51
CA GLY A 57 -4.34 2.52 0.78
C GLY A 57 -3.33 3.67 0.88
N ALA A 58 -3.65 4.89 0.44
CA ALA A 58 -2.70 6.02 0.47
C ALA A 58 -2.27 6.42 1.90
N GLY A 59 -3.18 6.24 2.88
CA GLY A 59 -2.86 6.46 4.29
C GLY A 59 -1.77 5.51 4.81
N HIS A 60 -1.79 4.24 4.41
CA HIS A 60 -0.76 3.26 4.78
C HIS A 60 0.58 3.55 4.10
N ILE A 61 0.57 3.98 2.84
CA ILE A 61 1.78 4.42 2.13
C ILE A 61 2.41 5.62 2.87
N TYR A 62 1.60 6.59 3.28
CA TYR A 62 2.06 7.72 4.08
C TYR A 62 2.64 7.28 5.43
N ALA A 63 2.00 6.32 6.10
CA ALA A 63 2.47 5.72 7.36
C ALA A 63 3.79 4.93 7.22
N GLY A 64 4.23 4.62 6.00
CA GLY A 64 5.42 3.83 5.70
C GLY A 64 5.15 2.33 5.56
N GLU A 65 3.89 1.91 5.52
CA GLU A 65 3.45 0.53 5.31
C GLU A 65 3.03 0.34 3.85
N TYR A 66 4.01 0.44 2.93
CA TYR A 66 3.77 0.44 1.49
C TYR A 66 2.97 -0.77 1.00
N TRP A 67 3.39 -1.98 1.39
CA TRP A 67 2.71 -3.21 0.99
C TRP A 67 1.27 -3.31 1.48
N HIS A 68 0.98 -2.81 2.68
CA HIS A 68 -0.40 -2.74 3.16
C HIS A 68 -1.21 -1.78 2.30
N GLY A 69 -0.66 -0.59 1.98
CA GLY A 69 -1.32 0.36 1.10
C GLY A 69 -1.63 -0.19 -0.29
N VAL A 70 -0.69 -0.91 -0.92
CA VAL A 70 -0.90 -1.53 -2.24
C VAL A 70 -1.96 -2.61 -2.18
N ILE A 71 -1.91 -3.51 -1.20
CA ILE A 71 -2.90 -4.59 -1.05
C ILE A 71 -4.30 -4.02 -0.82
N THR A 72 -4.43 -3.01 0.05
CA THR A 72 -5.72 -2.34 0.27
C THR A 72 -6.23 -1.67 -1.01
N TYR A 73 -5.36 -0.98 -1.75
CA TYR A 73 -5.73 -0.32 -2.99
C TYR A 73 -6.26 -1.32 -4.01
N GLU A 74 -5.48 -2.37 -4.29
CA GLU A 74 -5.85 -3.43 -5.24
C GLU A 74 -7.12 -4.14 -4.81
N GLY A 75 -7.22 -4.51 -3.53
CA GLY A 75 -8.41 -5.15 -2.97
C GLY A 75 -9.65 -4.29 -3.15
N THR A 76 -9.58 -3.01 -2.76
CA THR A 76 -10.72 -2.08 -2.85
C THR A 76 -11.17 -1.86 -4.28
N VAL A 77 -10.23 -1.53 -5.18
CA VAL A 77 -10.54 -1.27 -6.59
C VAL A 77 -11.10 -2.52 -7.27
N THR A 78 -10.50 -3.68 -7.02
CA THR A 78 -10.97 -4.96 -7.57
C THR A 78 -12.35 -5.32 -7.05
N THR A 79 -12.59 -5.22 -5.74
CA THR A 79 -13.89 -5.55 -5.16
C THR A 79 -14.98 -4.61 -5.65
N ILE A 80 -14.76 -3.29 -5.66
CA ILE A 80 -15.75 -2.33 -6.17
C ILE A 80 -15.99 -2.56 -7.67
N GLY A 81 -14.92 -2.71 -8.46
CA GLY A 81 -15.02 -2.97 -9.90
C GLY A 81 -15.77 -4.26 -10.21
N MET A 82 -15.48 -5.34 -9.46
CA MET A 82 -16.17 -6.62 -9.61
C MET A 82 -17.64 -6.53 -9.20
N GLY A 83 -17.97 -5.78 -8.14
CA GLY A 83 -19.36 -5.55 -7.73
C GLY A 83 -20.15 -4.77 -8.77
N VAL A 84 -19.57 -3.70 -9.33
CA VAL A 84 -20.17 -2.92 -10.43
C VAL A 84 -20.35 -3.78 -11.68
N MET A 85 -19.34 -4.57 -12.07
CA MET A 85 -19.46 -5.49 -13.20
C MET A 85 -20.57 -6.51 -12.94
N THR A 86 -20.63 -7.12 -11.77
CA THR A 86 -21.69 -8.09 -11.41
C THR A 86 -23.09 -7.46 -11.44
N TYR A 87 -23.20 -6.18 -11.10
CA TYR A 87 -24.46 -5.44 -11.14
C TYR A 87 -24.94 -5.15 -12.57
N ILE A 88 -24.02 -4.82 -13.49
CA ILE A 88 -24.33 -4.41 -14.87
C ILE A 88 -24.43 -5.63 -15.80
N VAL A 89 -23.72 -6.72 -15.50
CA VAL A 89 -23.73 -7.94 -16.29
C VAL A 89 -25.11 -8.60 -16.21
N ASP A 90 -25.87 -8.47 -17.29
CA ASP A 90 -27.09 -9.26 -17.49
C ASP A 90 -26.77 -10.68 -17.96
N LYS A 91 -27.64 -11.64 -17.62
CA LYS A 91 -27.53 -13.04 -18.06
C LYS A 91 -27.44 -13.21 -19.58
N CYS A 92 -27.95 -12.24 -20.34
CA CYS A 92 -27.89 -12.24 -21.81
C CYS A 92 -26.67 -11.51 -22.38
N MET A 93 -25.90 -10.79 -21.56
CA MET A 93 -24.74 -10.02 -22.01
C MET A 93 -23.60 -10.94 -22.50
N PHE A 94 -23.56 -12.20 -22.07
CA PHE A 94 -22.62 -13.22 -22.57
C PHE A 94 -23.19 -14.12 -23.68
N SER A 95 -24.43 -13.91 -24.12
CA SER A 95 -25.06 -14.73 -25.16
C SER A 95 -24.43 -14.51 -26.56
N PHE A 96 -23.49 -13.58 -26.71
CA PHE A 96 -22.71 -13.44 -27.95
C PHE A 96 -21.91 -14.70 -28.31
N LEU A 97 -21.66 -15.61 -27.35
CA LEU A 97 -21.02 -16.91 -27.58
C LEU A 97 -22.01 -18.06 -27.83
N ASN A 98 -23.32 -17.86 -27.62
CA ASN A 98 -24.29 -18.94 -27.67
C ASN A 98 -25.55 -18.51 -28.45
N THR A 99 -25.83 -19.19 -29.56
CA THR A 99 -26.95 -18.93 -30.49
C THR A 99 -28.34 -19.27 -29.92
N THR A 100 -28.42 -19.62 -28.64
CA THR A 100 -29.67 -19.97 -27.94
C THR A 100 -30.38 -18.71 -27.44
N LYS A 101 -31.71 -18.64 -27.59
CA LYS A 101 -32.53 -17.56 -27.02
C LYS A 101 -32.32 -17.52 -25.50
N CYS A 102 -31.70 -16.45 -25.03
CA CYS A 102 -31.53 -16.18 -23.61
C CYS A 102 -32.89 -15.90 -22.97
N ASP A 103 -33.29 -16.72 -21.99
CA ASP A 103 -34.49 -16.48 -21.21
C ASP A 103 -34.12 -15.68 -19.97
N SER A 104 -34.62 -14.44 -19.89
CA SER A 104 -34.31 -13.50 -18.81
C SER A 104 -35.08 -13.89 -17.54
N GLY A 105 -34.54 -14.88 -16.83
CA GLY A 105 -34.94 -15.15 -15.44
C GLY A 105 -34.73 -13.93 -14.53
N PRO A 106 -35.15 -14.00 -13.25
CA PRO A 106 -35.09 -12.86 -12.34
C PRO A 106 -33.67 -12.29 -12.18
N ALA A 107 -33.51 -10.99 -12.42
CA ALA A 107 -32.24 -10.26 -12.36
C ALA A 107 -31.81 -9.86 -10.94
N TRP A 108 -32.77 -9.82 -10.00
CA TRP A 108 -32.54 -9.38 -8.62
C TRP A 108 -31.38 -10.06 -7.88
N PRO A 109 -31.06 -11.36 -8.08
CA PRO A 109 -29.96 -11.98 -7.34
C PRO A 109 -28.59 -11.43 -7.73
N HIS A 110 -28.35 -11.13 -9.01
CA HIS A 110 -27.08 -10.57 -9.48
C HIS A 110 -26.92 -9.12 -9.05
N GLN A 111 -28.00 -8.35 -9.08
CA GLN A 111 -28.01 -6.98 -8.60
C GLN A 111 -27.74 -6.92 -7.09
N ALA A 112 -28.41 -7.76 -6.30
CA ALA A 112 -28.18 -7.85 -4.86
C ALA A 112 -26.74 -8.25 -4.54
N LEU A 113 -26.19 -9.23 -5.27
CA LEU A 113 -24.79 -9.63 -5.13
C LEU A 113 -23.84 -8.49 -5.49
N GLY A 114 -24.06 -7.81 -6.61
CA GLY A 114 -23.25 -6.66 -7.03
C GLY A 114 -23.24 -5.55 -5.97
N VAL A 115 -24.41 -5.19 -5.44
CA VAL A 115 -24.54 -4.19 -4.36
C VAL A 115 -23.82 -4.64 -3.10
N ALA A 116 -23.95 -5.91 -2.69
CA ALA A 116 -23.26 -6.45 -1.53
C ALA A 116 -21.74 -6.39 -1.68
N VAL A 117 -21.22 -6.75 -2.86
CA VAL A 117 -19.78 -6.72 -3.16
C VAL A 117 -19.26 -5.28 -3.16
N VAL A 118 -19.98 -4.32 -3.76
CA VAL A 118 -19.61 -2.89 -3.68
C VAL A 118 -19.60 -2.42 -2.22
N GLY A 119 -20.61 -2.79 -1.43
CA GLY A 119 -20.70 -2.45 -0.01
C GLY A 119 -19.51 -2.97 0.79
N LEU A 120 -19.06 -4.20 0.53
CA LEU A 120 -17.85 -4.77 1.14
C LEU A 120 -16.60 -3.98 0.76
N GLY A 121 -16.44 -3.59 -0.51
CA GLY A 121 -15.31 -2.78 -0.96
C GLY A 121 -15.27 -1.40 -0.29
N LEU A 122 -16.42 -0.73 -0.16
CA LEU A 122 -16.51 0.55 0.55
C LEU A 122 -16.24 0.41 2.05
N TRP A 123 -16.72 -0.67 2.66
CA TRP A 123 -16.45 -0.97 4.06
C TRP A 123 -14.95 -1.16 4.32
N GLU A 124 -14.29 -1.98 3.49
CA GLU A 124 -12.85 -2.24 3.56
C GLU A 124 -12.02 -0.96 3.37
N TRP A 125 -12.46 -0.09 2.46
CA TRP A 125 -11.83 1.21 2.27
C TRP A 125 -11.89 2.08 3.52
N VAL A 126 -13.09 2.22 4.11
CA VAL A 126 -13.27 3.07 5.31
C VAL A 126 -12.57 2.47 6.53
N SER A 127 -12.61 1.15 6.71
CA SER A 127 -11.91 0.47 7.80
C SER A 127 -10.39 0.64 7.68
N SER A 128 -9.83 0.47 6.48
CA SER A 128 -8.41 0.71 6.22
C SER A 128 -8.00 2.17 6.43
N ALA A 129 -8.82 3.14 6.04
CA ALA A 129 -8.52 4.55 6.28
C ALA A 129 -8.37 4.87 7.79
N ARG A 130 -9.13 4.18 8.65
CA ARG A 130 -9.00 4.28 10.11
C ARG A 130 -7.72 3.57 10.60
N ASP A 131 -7.43 2.37 10.10
CA ASP A 131 -6.21 1.65 10.49
C ASP A 131 -4.93 2.40 10.07
N ALA A 132 -4.95 3.10 8.94
CA ALA A 132 -3.84 3.94 8.48
C ALA A 132 -3.46 5.04 9.48
N ALA A 133 -4.41 5.59 10.23
CA ALA A 133 -4.13 6.56 11.29
C ALA A 133 -3.30 5.90 12.42
N HIS A 134 -3.70 4.72 12.85
CA HIS A 134 -2.98 3.93 13.85
C HIS A 134 -1.63 3.43 13.33
N ALA A 135 -1.51 3.11 12.04
CA ALA A 135 -0.24 2.80 11.41
C ALA A 135 0.76 3.97 11.52
N ALA A 136 0.30 5.21 11.33
CA ALA A 136 1.14 6.40 11.51
C ALA A 136 1.60 6.56 12.97
N GLU A 137 0.72 6.31 13.95
CA GLU A 137 1.07 6.30 15.37
C GLU A 137 2.14 5.25 15.68
N ARG A 138 1.94 4.01 15.24
CA ARG A 138 2.93 2.91 15.37
C ARG A 138 4.27 3.25 14.72
N ALA A 139 4.25 3.93 13.57
CA ALA A 139 5.46 4.38 12.89
C ALA A 139 6.22 5.44 13.70
N ASN A 140 5.49 6.40 14.28
CA ASN A 140 6.07 7.43 15.16
C ASN A 140 6.65 6.82 16.44
N GLU A 141 5.96 5.86 17.06
CA GLU A 141 6.46 5.16 18.25
C GLU A 141 7.72 4.35 17.96
N ARG A 142 7.73 3.60 16.85
CA ARG A 142 8.92 2.87 16.38
C ARG A 142 10.10 3.82 16.19
N HIS A 143 9.84 5.02 15.65
CA HIS A 143 10.87 6.03 15.49
C HIS A 143 11.34 6.58 16.85
N ARG A 144 10.42 6.94 17.75
CA ARG A 144 10.75 7.42 19.11
C ARG A 144 11.61 6.42 19.88
N ARG A 145 11.32 5.11 19.75
CA ARG A 145 12.12 4.05 20.37
C ARG A 145 13.54 3.99 19.77
N LYS A 146 13.67 4.11 18.45
CA LYS A 146 14.98 4.14 17.78
C LYS A 146 15.80 5.37 18.13
N THR A 147 15.18 6.54 18.26
CA THR A 147 15.88 7.77 18.67
C THR A 147 16.22 7.78 20.16
N ALA A 148 15.40 7.14 21.00
CA ALA A 148 15.68 6.99 22.43
C ALA A 148 16.74 5.91 22.76
N GLN A 149 17.16 5.10 21.78
CA GLN A 149 18.25 4.15 21.98
C GLN A 149 19.58 4.89 22.02
N ALA A 150 20.07 5.08 23.24
CA ALA A 150 21.44 5.46 23.58
C ALA A 150 22.45 4.69 22.71
N LYS A 151 23.23 5.41 21.89
CA LYS A 151 24.30 4.78 21.10
C LYS A 151 25.56 4.72 21.97
N PRO A 152 26.08 3.52 22.32
CA PRO A 152 27.34 3.43 23.02
C PRO A 152 28.44 3.97 22.11
N ILE A 153 29.19 4.96 22.60
CA ILE A 153 30.38 5.46 21.95
C ILE A 153 31.57 4.80 22.65
N ILE A 154 32.30 3.99 21.90
CA ILE A 154 33.62 3.48 22.29
C ILE A 154 34.61 4.19 21.39
N GLU A 155 35.30 5.20 21.93
CA GLU A 155 36.35 5.92 21.22
C GLU A 155 37.71 5.26 21.52
N ALA A 156 38.43 4.92 20.45
CA ALA A 156 39.80 4.42 20.56
C ALA A 156 40.73 5.55 21.06
N PRO A 157 41.78 5.21 21.82
CA PRO A 157 42.69 6.21 22.36
C PRO A 157 43.42 6.95 21.24
N VAL A 158 43.28 8.28 21.22
CA VAL A 158 43.97 9.15 20.26
C VAL A 158 45.37 9.46 20.80
N GLY A 159 46.33 8.58 20.53
CA GLY A 159 47.74 8.74 20.86
C GLY A 159 48.35 7.61 21.70
N SER A 160 49.69 7.58 21.83
CA SER A 160 50.45 6.51 22.50
C SER A 160 50.26 6.43 24.02
N HIS A 161 49.57 7.41 24.63
CA HIS A 161 49.28 7.50 26.06
C HIS A 161 47.79 7.77 26.37
N GLY A 162 46.88 7.50 25.41
CA GLY A 162 45.45 7.71 25.63
C GLY A 162 44.79 6.53 26.34
N ASP A 163 43.94 6.83 27.33
CA ASP A 163 43.02 5.85 27.92
C ASP A 163 41.77 5.65 27.04
N TRP A 164 41.17 4.46 27.12
CA TRP A 164 39.91 4.16 26.46
C TRP A 164 38.78 5.03 27.01
N ARG A 165 37.99 5.66 26.12
CA ARG A 165 36.81 6.44 26.50
C ARG A 165 35.56 5.67 26.11
N ALA A 166 34.79 5.28 27.13
CA ALA A 166 33.46 4.71 26.96
C ALA A 166 32.42 5.74 27.44
N GLY A 167 31.42 6.02 26.62
CA GLY A 167 30.34 6.93 26.93
C GLY A 167 29.05 6.55 26.23
N VAL A 168 27.97 7.24 26.60
CA VAL A 168 26.67 7.09 25.95
C VAL A 168 26.33 8.40 25.26
N ALA A 169 26.18 8.38 23.94
CA ALA A 169 25.55 9.50 23.25
C ALA A 169 24.04 9.45 23.52
N ILE A 170 23.56 10.45 24.24
CA ILE A 170 22.14 10.75 24.37
C ILE A 170 21.85 11.82 23.31
N PRO A 171 21.14 11.51 22.22
CA PRO A 171 20.70 12.55 21.28
C PRO A 171 19.64 13.42 21.98
N TRP A 172 19.94 14.69 22.20
CA TRP A 172 19.02 15.70 22.73
C TRP A 172 18.39 16.54 21.61
#